data_AF-A0A291RPX4-F1
#
_entry.id   AF-A0A291RPX4-F1
#
_cell.length_a   1.000
_cell.length_b   1.000
_cell.length_c   1.000
_cell.angle_alpha   90.00
_cell.angle_beta   90.00
_cell.angle_gamma   90.00
#
_symmetry.space_group_name_H-M   'P 1'
#
loop_
_entity.id
_entity.type
_entity.pdbx_description
1 polymer ?
#
loop_
_entity_poly.entity_id
_entity_poly.type
_entity_poly.pdbx_seq_one_letter_code
_entity_poly.pdbx_strand_id
1 'polypeptide(L)'
;MSVDQATFYKNLEYAGEAFSYKLGTQESLPGDLNDRFRSVRVGELVKVLAWQHYGQSGRYREWEVDTPDITDIGGLSTFRVVEKTTLAIAARLQDDTGAAPGRYSLKLVSYEVGEIVKHSGDLDYALVGFMPADGPPVTTAIYVRDEQTGEYVAIGSVYFVWNSETRAIDVADETHFPGNMSFTREGSNRFTFHLTSLTP
;
A
#
# COMPACT_ATOMS: atom_id res chain seq x y z
N MET A 1 12.06 -25.55 1.51
CA MET A 1 12.08 -24.14 1.07
C MET A 1 12.74 -23.33 2.17
N SER A 2 13.47 -22.27 1.85
CA SER A 2 14.07 -21.40 2.87
C SER A 2 12.99 -20.59 3.59
N VAL A 3 13.21 -20.28 4.87
CA VAL A 3 12.27 -19.48 5.69
C VAL A 3 12.21 -18.01 5.26
N ASP A 4 13.21 -17.55 4.51
CA ASP A 4 13.39 -16.17 4.04
C ASP A 4 13.07 -15.97 2.54
N GLN A 5 12.32 -16.90 1.94
CA GLN A 5 12.05 -16.93 0.50
C GLN A 5 10.58 -17.20 0.18
N ALA A 6 10.15 -16.73 -0.99
CA ALA A 6 8.94 -17.20 -1.64
C ALA A 6 9.30 -18.00 -2.90
N THR A 7 8.65 -19.14 -3.11
CA THR A 7 8.84 -19.98 -4.31
C THR A 7 7.55 -20.02 -5.11
N PHE A 8 7.59 -19.48 -6.32
CA PHE A 8 6.48 -19.52 -7.28
C PHE A 8 6.58 -20.71 -8.21
N TYR A 9 5.43 -21.25 -8.60
CA TYR A 9 5.32 -22.41 -9.47
C TYR A 9 4.42 -22.11 -10.67
N LYS A 10 4.77 -22.66 -11.84
CA LYS A 10 4.00 -22.48 -13.08
C LYS A 10 2.66 -23.23 -13.11
N ASN A 11 2.45 -24.21 -12.22
CA ASN A 11 1.18 -24.93 -12.09
C ASN A 11 0.58 -24.75 -10.69
N LEU A 12 -0.68 -25.15 -10.56
CA LEU A 12 -1.38 -25.24 -9.28
C LEU A 12 -0.70 -26.26 -8.36
N GLU A 13 -1.03 -26.20 -7.07
CA GLU A 13 -0.60 -27.19 -6.06
C GLU A 13 0.93 -27.39 -6.03
N TYR A 14 1.68 -26.31 -6.25
CA TYR A 14 3.14 -26.27 -6.17
C TYR A 14 3.84 -27.19 -7.18
N ALA A 15 3.22 -27.45 -8.32
CA ALA A 15 3.75 -28.32 -9.36
C ALA A 15 4.44 -27.56 -10.50
N GLY A 16 5.25 -28.29 -11.27
CA GLY A 16 5.95 -27.75 -12.44
C GLY A 16 7.22 -26.98 -12.10
N GLU A 17 7.64 -26.11 -13.01
CA GLU A 17 8.85 -25.31 -12.85
C GLU A 17 8.70 -24.31 -11.70
N ALA A 18 9.76 -24.17 -10.90
CA ALA A 18 9.77 -23.41 -9.66
C ALA A 18 10.84 -22.30 -9.68
N PHE A 19 10.48 -21.13 -9.15
CA PHE A 19 11.33 -19.94 -9.12
C PHE A 19 11.32 -19.38 -7.70
N SER A 20 12.49 -19.29 -7.07
CA SER A 20 12.61 -18.83 -5.68
C SER A 20 13.21 -17.44 -5.61
N TYR A 21 12.61 -16.58 -4.80
CA TYR A 21 12.98 -15.18 -4.61
C TYR A 21 13.16 -14.91 -3.13
N LYS A 22 14.23 -14.19 -2.77
CA LYS A 22 14.62 -13.91 -1.39
C LYS A 22 13.90 -12.69 -0.84
N LEU A 23 13.85 -12.60 0.48
CA LEU A 23 13.54 -11.36 1.18
C LEU A 23 14.31 -10.17 0.58
N GLY A 24 13.60 -9.08 0.32
CA GLY A 24 14.13 -7.86 -0.30
C GLY A 24 14.03 -7.85 -1.82
N THR A 25 13.66 -8.97 -2.46
CA THR A 25 13.44 -9.02 -3.90
C THR A 25 12.20 -8.23 -4.29
N GLN A 26 12.35 -7.34 -5.27
CA GLN A 26 11.27 -6.72 -6.04
C GLN A 26 11.43 -7.13 -7.50
N GLU A 27 10.40 -7.72 -8.09
CA GLU A 27 10.43 -8.19 -9.47
C GLU A 27 9.27 -7.64 -10.28
N SER A 28 9.60 -7.14 -11.46
CA SER A 28 8.66 -7.00 -12.56
C SER A 28 8.95 -8.14 -13.53
N LEU A 29 8.01 -9.08 -13.62
CA LEU A 29 8.25 -10.36 -14.29
C LEU A 29 8.56 -10.15 -15.77
N PRO A 30 9.59 -10.82 -16.31
CA PRO A 30 9.84 -10.81 -17.75
C PRO A 30 8.69 -11.50 -18.49
N GLY A 31 8.52 -11.18 -19.78
CA GLY A 31 7.35 -11.63 -20.56
C GLY A 31 7.15 -13.15 -20.65
N ASP A 32 8.20 -13.94 -20.47
CA ASP A 32 8.17 -15.41 -20.41
C ASP A 32 7.66 -15.96 -19.07
N LEU A 33 7.69 -15.16 -18.00
CA LEU A 33 7.16 -15.49 -16.67
C LEU A 33 5.88 -14.71 -16.31
N ASN A 34 5.62 -13.59 -16.98
CA ASN A 34 4.41 -12.79 -16.78
C ASN A 34 3.16 -13.65 -16.98
N ASP A 35 2.24 -13.58 -16.01
CA ASP A 35 0.98 -14.33 -15.97
C ASP A 35 1.12 -15.87 -15.95
N ARG A 36 2.35 -16.39 -15.73
CA ARG A 36 2.62 -17.84 -15.76
C ARG A 36 2.55 -18.51 -14.41
N PHE A 37 2.71 -17.77 -13.31
CA PHE A 37 2.62 -18.38 -11.98
C PHE A 37 1.18 -18.68 -11.58
N ARG A 38 1.01 -19.84 -10.92
CA ARG A 38 -0.29 -20.42 -10.58
C ARG A 38 -0.37 -20.85 -9.12
N SER A 39 0.75 -21.06 -8.45
CA SER A 39 0.80 -21.26 -6.99
C SER A 39 2.09 -20.69 -6.40
N VAL A 40 2.11 -20.45 -5.09
CA VAL A 40 3.26 -19.91 -4.37
C VAL A 40 3.41 -20.56 -3.00
N ARG A 41 4.64 -20.92 -2.63
CA ARG A 41 5.00 -21.23 -1.25
C ARG A 41 5.71 -20.05 -0.62
N VAL A 42 5.41 -19.77 0.65
CA VAL A 42 5.85 -18.54 1.34
C VAL A 42 6.57 -18.91 2.63
N GLY A 43 7.82 -18.46 2.76
CA GLY A 43 8.66 -18.77 3.92
C GLY A 43 8.13 -18.13 5.19
N GLU A 44 8.40 -18.74 6.34
CA GLU A 44 7.83 -18.33 7.62
C GLU A 44 8.15 -16.88 8.02
N LEU A 45 9.27 -16.32 7.55
CA LEU A 45 9.72 -14.97 7.87
C LEU A 45 9.32 -13.92 6.83
N VAL A 46 8.69 -14.32 5.72
CA VAL A 46 8.36 -13.41 4.63
C VAL A 46 6.87 -13.39 4.33
N LYS A 47 6.46 -12.38 3.58
CA LYS A 47 5.21 -12.39 2.81
C LYS A 47 5.44 -11.81 1.43
N VAL A 48 4.51 -12.10 0.53
CA VAL A 48 4.53 -11.59 -0.84
C VAL A 48 3.47 -10.52 -1.00
N LEU A 49 3.86 -9.35 -1.50
CA LEU A 49 2.98 -8.29 -1.97
C LEU A 49 2.92 -8.40 -3.50
N ALA A 50 1.73 -8.57 -4.08
CA ALA A 50 1.58 -9.00 -5.47
C ALA A 50 0.56 -8.15 -6.23
N TRP A 51 0.89 -7.82 -7.48
CA TRP A 51 0.08 -6.98 -8.36
C TRP A 51 -0.14 -7.60 -9.73
N GLN A 52 -1.34 -7.41 -10.25
CA GLN A 52 -1.75 -7.92 -11.55
C GLN A 52 -1.00 -7.25 -12.71
N HIS A 53 -0.66 -5.97 -12.59
CA HIS A 53 -0.03 -5.23 -13.67
C HIS A 53 1.32 -4.65 -13.25
N TYR A 54 2.15 -4.36 -14.24
CA TYR A 54 3.39 -3.60 -14.02
C TYR A 54 3.10 -2.26 -13.35
N GLY A 55 4.11 -1.73 -12.66
CA GLY A 55 3.97 -0.48 -11.91
C GLY A 55 3.05 -0.58 -10.69
N GLN A 56 2.88 -1.79 -10.12
CA GLN A 56 2.12 -2.01 -8.89
C GLN A 56 0.65 -1.59 -8.98
N SER A 57 0.01 -1.89 -10.12
CA SER A 57 -1.37 -1.51 -10.41
C SER A 57 -2.26 -2.74 -10.69
N GLY A 58 -3.56 -2.52 -10.85
CA GLY A 58 -4.54 -3.59 -11.03
C GLY A 58 -4.89 -4.28 -9.71
N ARG A 59 -5.25 -5.57 -9.77
CA ARG A 59 -5.59 -6.34 -8.56
C ARG A 59 -4.37 -6.54 -7.67
N TYR A 60 -4.62 -6.46 -6.36
CA TYR A 60 -3.61 -6.61 -5.31
C TYR A 60 -3.90 -7.83 -4.43
N ARG A 61 -2.84 -8.53 -4.03
CA ARG A 61 -2.87 -9.64 -3.08
C ARG A 61 -1.68 -9.61 -2.13
N GLU A 62 -1.93 -10.10 -0.92
CA GLU A 62 -0.89 -10.45 0.04
C GLU A 62 -0.95 -11.96 0.27
N TRP A 63 0.20 -12.63 0.12
CA TRP A 63 0.32 -14.05 0.45
C TRP A 63 1.34 -14.21 1.59
N GLU A 64 0.83 -14.58 2.77
CA GLU A 64 1.63 -14.79 3.99
C GLU A 64 1.86 -16.27 4.32
N VAL A 65 1.21 -17.15 3.55
CA VAL A 65 1.22 -18.61 3.70
C VAL A 65 1.21 -19.24 2.32
N ASP A 66 1.57 -20.52 2.27
CA ASP A 66 1.47 -21.35 1.08
C ASP A 66 0.06 -21.26 0.47
N THR A 67 0.01 -20.90 -0.82
CA THR A 67 -1.24 -20.69 -1.56
C THR A 67 -1.22 -21.55 -2.82
N PRO A 68 -2.05 -22.61 -2.88
CA PRO A 68 -2.00 -23.61 -3.95
C PRO A 68 -2.63 -23.14 -5.27
N ASP A 69 -3.39 -22.05 -5.23
CA ASP A 69 -4.00 -21.40 -6.38
C ASP A 69 -3.99 -19.88 -6.20
N ILE A 70 -3.22 -19.19 -7.04
CA ILE A 70 -3.15 -17.72 -7.08
C ILE A 70 -3.79 -17.13 -8.36
N THR A 71 -4.61 -17.91 -9.09
CA THR A 71 -5.20 -17.47 -10.35
C THR A 71 -6.21 -16.33 -10.20
N ASP A 72 -6.73 -16.12 -9.00
CA ASP A 72 -7.67 -15.05 -8.66
C ASP A 72 -7.07 -13.64 -8.84
N ILE A 73 -5.73 -13.51 -8.76
CA ILE A 73 -5.03 -12.26 -9.05
C ILE A 73 -5.18 -11.83 -10.52
N GLY A 74 -5.55 -12.73 -11.42
CA GLY A 74 -5.85 -12.40 -12.82
C GLY A 74 -4.63 -12.22 -13.71
N GLY A 75 -3.51 -12.87 -13.35
CA GLY A 75 -2.22 -12.76 -14.03
C GLY A 75 -1.24 -11.91 -13.21
N LEU A 76 -0.17 -12.52 -12.69
CA LEU A 76 0.83 -11.84 -11.87
C LEU A 76 1.88 -11.18 -12.78
N SER A 77 2.09 -9.87 -12.63
CA SER A 77 3.12 -9.12 -13.35
C SER A 77 4.21 -8.52 -12.44
N THR A 78 3.91 -8.20 -11.19
CA THR A 78 4.89 -7.58 -10.29
C THR A 78 4.67 -8.06 -8.86
N PHE A 79 5.75 -8.30 -8.13
CA PHE A 79 5.67 -8.63 -6.71
C PHE A 79 6.89 -8.15 -5.93
N ARG A 80 6.75 -8.18 -4.60
CA ARG A 80 7.82 -7.97 -3.63
C ARG A 80 7.78 -9.07 -2.58
N VAL A 81 8.96 -9.57 -2.21
CA VAL A 81 9.13 -10.45 -1.04
C VAL A 81 9.65 -9.58 0.10
N VAL A 82 8.82 -9.38 1.11
CA VAL A 82 9.10 -8.49 2.24
C VAL A 82 9.09 -9.27 3.55
N GLU A 83 9.59 -8.67 4.62
CA GLU A 83 9.48 -9.26 5.95
C GLU A 83 8.01 -9.44 6.28
N LYS A 84 7.65 -10.55 6.93
CA LYS A 84 6.27 -10.84 7.30
C LYS A 84 5.63 -9.74 8.16
N THR A 85 6.45 -9.04 8.93
CA THR A 85 6.10 -7.89 9.78
C THR A 85 5.88 -6.58 9.03
N THR A 86 6.23 -6.51 7.74
CA THR A 86 6.06 -5.30 6.92
C THR A 86 4.59 -4.93 6.81
N LEU A 87 4.25 -3.69 7.18
CA LEU A 87 2.89 -3.17 7.09
C LEU A 87 2.72 -2.28 5.86
N ALA A 88 1.61 -2.43 5.15
CA ALA A 88 1.20 -1.49 4.11
C ALA A 88 0.64 -0.22 4.75
N ILE A 89 1.14 0.96 4.42
CA ILE A 89 0.51 2.22 4.82
C ILE A 89 -0.69 2.42 3.91
N ALA A 90 -1.89 2.50 4.47
CA ALA A 90 -3.10 2.74 3.70
C ALA A 90 -3.81 4.01 4.16
N ALA A 91 -4.28 4.83 3.23
CA ALA A 91 -4.98 6.08 3.56
C ALA A 91 -6.26 6.29 2.75
N ARG A 92 -7.21 7.02 3.32
CA ARG A 92 -8.42 7.51 2.64
C ARG A 92 -8.76 8.93 3.09
N LEU A 93 -9.63 9.59 2.33
CA LEU A 93 -10.18 10.90 2.66
C LEU A 93 -11.60 10.76 3.18
N GLN A 94 -11.86 11.36 4.33
CA GLN A 94 -13.19 11.65 4.82
C GLN A 94 -13.40 13.17 4.84
N ASP A 95 -14.55 13.62 4.34
CA ASP A 95 -14.95 15.02 4.40
C ASP A 95 -15.90 15.24 5.58
N ASP A 96 -15.44 16.00 6.56
CA ASP A 96 -16.24 16.39 7.72
C ASP A 96 -16.78 17.82 7.60
N THR A 97 -16.56 18.50 6.46
CA THR A 97 -17.12 19.83 6.19
C THR A 97 -18.59 19.79 5.75
N GLY A 98 -19.09 18.60 5.40
CA GLY A 98 -20.49 18.36 5.02
C GLY A 98 -20.79 18.52 3.53
N ALA A 99 -19.77 18.50 2.66
CA ALA A 99 -20.01 18.54 1.22
C ALA A 99 -20.47 17.17 0.67
N ALA A 100 -20.92 17.16 -0.58
CA ALA A 100 -21.31 15.93 -1.25
C ALA A 100 -20.09 15.01 -1.49
N PRO A 101 -20.28 13.67 -1.49
CA PRO A 101 -19.24 12.73 -1.90
C PRO A 101 -18.65 13.10 -3.28
N GLY A 102 -17.35 12.97 -3.42
CA GLY A 102 -16.62 13.33 -4.64
C GLY A 102 -16.25 14.80 -4.75
N ARG A 103 -16.69 15.67 -3.83
CA ARG A 103 -16.37 17.09 -3.85
C ARG A 103 -14.88 17.37 -3.74
N TYR A 104 -14.20 16.64 -2.87
CA TYR A 104 -12.78 16.84 -2.62
C TYR A 104 -12.01 15.60 -3.06
N SER A 105 -10.80 15.82 -3.55
CA SER A 105 -9.83 14.75 -3.79
C SER A 105 -8.63 14.92 -2.88
N LEU A 106 -8.13 13.82 -2.34
CA LEU A 106 -6.87 13.69 -1.64
C LEU A 106 -5.87 13.06 -2.59
N LYS A 107 -4.87 13.84 -2.98
CA LYS A 107 -3.68 13.36 -3.68
C LYS A 107 -2.57 13.14 -2.67
N LEU A 108 -2.06 11.90 -2.64
CA LEU A 108 -0.89 11.52 -1.86
C LEU A 108 0.26 11.18 -2.80
N VAL A 109 1.44 11.71 -2.50
CA VAL A 109 2.66 11.44 -3.29
C VAL A 109 3.74 10.90 -2.36
N SER A 110 4.07 9.62 -2.52
CA SER A 110 5.13 8.95 -1.78
C SER A 110 6.23 8.48 -2.75
N TYR A 111 7.44 8.30 -2.22
CA TYR A 111 8.56 7.83 -3.02
C TYR A 111 8.32 6.43 -3.62
N GLU A 112 7.72 5.54 -2.84
CA GLU A 112 7.66 4.12 -3.16
C GLU A 112 6.49 3.74 -4.08
N VAL A 113 5.32 4.34 -3.85
CA VAL A 113 4.08 4.03 -4.59
C VAL A 113 3.81 5.10 -5.66
N GLY A 114 4.40 6.28 -5.53
CA GLY A 114 4.16 7.41 -6.43
C GLY A 114 2.91 8.17 -6.05
N GLU A 115 2.14 8.56 -7.08
CA GLU A 115 0.93 9.37 -6.91
C GLU A 115 -0.32 8.50 -6.83
N ILE A 116 -1.13 8.75 -5.80
CA ILE A 116 -2.48 8.18 -5.69
C ILE A 116 -3.49 9.29 -5.43
N VAL A 117 -4.72 9.10 -5.92
CA VAL A 117 -5.84 10.04 -5.74
C VAL A 117 -7.05 9.30 -5.19
N LYS A 118 -7.65 9.83 -4.12
CA LYS A 118 -8.87 9.31 -3.49
C LYS A 118 -9.88 10.42 -3.31
N HIS A 119 -11.14 10.15 -3.62
CA HIS A 119 -12.20 11.14 -3.50
C HIS A 119 -12.89 11.04 -2.14
N SER A 120 -13.42 12.17 -1.65
CA SER A 120 -14.21 12.18 -0.43
C SER A 120 -15.43 11.26 -0.58
N GLY A 121 -15.68 10.42 0.43
CA GLY A 121 -16.77 9.42 0.38
C GLY A 121 -16.39 8.08 -0.26
N ASP A 122 -15.18 7.95 -0.83
CA ASP A 122 -14.65 6.63 -1.17
C ASP A 122 -14.45 5.79 0.12
N LEU A 123 -15.02 4.59 0.15
CA LEU A 123 -14.92 3.72 1.33
C LEU A 123 -13.57 2.98 1.39
N ASP A 124 -12.97 2.72 0.22
CA ASP A 124 -11.73 1.96 0.09
C ASP A 124 -10.49 2.80 0.44
N TYR A 125 -9.50 2.14 1.04
CA TYR A 125 -8.19 2.73 1.28
C TYR A 125 -7.29 2.64 0.04
N ALA A 126 -6.50 3.67 -0.21
CA ALA A 126 -5.38 3.62 -1.14
C ALA A 126 -4.11 3.16 -0.43
N LEU A 127 -3.30 2.36 -1.13
CA LEU A 127 -1.94 2.07 -0.72
C LEU A 127 -1.07 3.33 -0.90
N VAL A 128 -0.33 3.70 0.15
CA VAL A 128 0.55 4.88 0.19
C VAL A 128 2.01 4.48 0.24
N GLY A 129 2.34 3.34 0.85
CA GLY A 129 3.72 2.87 0.98
C GLY A 129 3.78 1.58 1.79
N PHE A 130 4.99 1.11 2.05
CA PHE A 130 5.24 -0.02 2.94
C PHE A 130 6.21 0.39 4.04
N MET A 131 6.05 -0.20 5.21
CA MET A 131 6.89 0.04 6.36
C MET A 131 7.34 -1.28 6.98
N PRO A 132 8.58 -1.70 6.74
CA PRO A 132 9.21 -2.78 7.49
C PRO A 132 9.23 -2.45 8.98
N ALA A 133 9.29 -3.50 9.83
CA ALA A 133 9.54 -3.29 11.25
C ALA A 133 10.89 -2.58 11.43
N ASP A 134 10.91 -1.52 12.24
CA ASP A 134 12.08 -0.65 12.44
C ASP A 134 12.65 -0.05 11.15
N GLY A 135 11.83 0.02 10.08
CA GLY A 135 12.19 0.63 8.81
C GLY A 135 12.32 2.17 8.90
N PRO A 136 12.91 2.81 7.86
CA PRO A 136 13.05 4.26 7.83
C PRO A 136 11.67 4.94 7.78
N PRO A 137 11.55 6.19 8.25
CA PRO A 137 10.34 6.98 8.10
C PRO A 137 9.91 7.12 6.63
N VAL A 138 8.61 7.14 6.39
CA VAL A 138 8.03 7.37 5.06
C VAL A 138 7.38 8.76 5.05
N THR A 139 7.94 9.66 4.24
CA THR A 139 7.36 10.99 4.00
C THR A 139 6.45 10.95 2.77
N THR A 140 5.24 11.48 2.94
CA THR A 140 4.24 11.56 1.87
C THR A 140 3.69 12.98 1.79
N ALA A 141 3.72 13.57 0.60
CA ALA A 141 3.10 14.87 0.37
C ALA A 141 1.57 14.73 0.28
N ILE A 142 0.85 15.70 0.84
CA ILE A 142 -0.61 15.78 0.89
C ILE A 142 -1.06 16.99 0.07
N TYR A 143 -2.01 16.76 -0.83
CA TYR A 143 -2.75 17.83 -1.50
C TYR A 143 -4.23 17.47 -1.46
N VAL A 144 -5.06 18.37 -0.93
CA VAL A 144 -6.52 18.27 -1.01
C VAL A 144 -7.03 19.33 -1.96
N ARG A 145 -7.80 18.91 -2.96
CA ARG A 145 -8.34 19.78 -4.01
C ARG A 145 -9.86 19.77 -3.98
N ASP A 146 -10.48 20.93 -4.14
CA ASP A 146 -11.88 21.05 -4.51
C ASP A 146 -12.03 20.75 -6.01
N GLU A 147 -12.72 19.66 -6.35
CA GLU A 147 -12.86 19.21 -7.73
C GLU A 147 -13.85 20.06 -8.56
N GLN A 148 -14.67 20.89 -7.92
CA GLN A 148 -15.55 21.82 -8.64
C GLN A 148 -14.81 23.12 -9.00
N THR A 149 -14.06 23.70 -8.07
CA THR A 149 -13.36 24.98 -8.30
C THR A 149 -11.96 24.79 -8.86
N GLY A 150 -11.36 23.62 -8.61
CA GLY A 150 -9.99 23.30 -8.96
C GLY A 150 -8.95 23.86 -7.98
N GLU A 151 -9.37 24.49 -6.88
CA GLU A 151 -8.50 25.09 -5.87
C GLU A 151 -7.96 24.05 -4.88
N TYR A 152 -6.74 24.25 -4.38
CA TYR A 152 -6.19 23.45 -3.30
C TYR A 152 -6.63 24.03 -1.95
N VAL A 153 -7.36 23.23 -1.17
CA VAL A 153 -7.88 23.61 0.15
C VAL A 153 -6.96 23.18 1.29
N ALA A 154 -6.06 22.22 1.05
CA ALA A 154 -5.04 21.81 2.00
C ALA A 154 -3.77 21.36 1.26
N ILE A 155 -2.60 21.77 1.75
CA ILE A 155 -1.29 21.34 1.22
C ILE A 155 -0.37 21.10 2.41
N GLY A 156 0.33 19.97 2.41
CA GLY A 156 1.25 19.64 3.49
C GLY A 156 1.96 18.32 3.26
N SER A 157 2.37 17.69 4.34
CA SER A 157 2.99 16.35 4.32
C SER A 157 2.71 15.60 5.62
N VAL A 158 2.80 14.28 5.55
CA VAL A 158 2.72 13.37 6.68
C VAL A 158 3.98 12.52 6.75
N TYR A 159 4.46 12.29 7.98
CA TYR A 159 5.66 11.50 8.27
C TYR A 159 5.25 10.25 9.04
N PHE A 160 5.21 9.12 8.36
CA PHE A 160 4.93 7.83 8.98
C PHE A 160 6.19 7.24 9.61
N VAL A 161 6.06 6.67 10.80
CA VAL A 161 7.14 5.98 11.50
C VAL A 161 6.68 4.67 12.11
N TRP A 162 7.60 3.74 12.28
CA TRP A 162 7.35 2.51 12.99
C TRP A 162 7.39 2.75 14.51
N ASN A 163 6.35 2.30 15.20
CA ASN A 163 6.31 2.23 16.65
C ASN A 163 6.54 0.78 17.09
N SER A 164 7.71 0.52 17.68
CA SER A 164 8.12 -0.81 18.12
C SER A 164 7.35 -1.32 19.34
N GLU A 165 6.81 -0.44 20.17
CA GLU A 165 5.99 -0.80 21.35
C GLU A 165 4.62 -1.34 20.93
N THR A 166 3.96 -0.65 20.00
CA THR A 166 2.63 -1.02 19.52
C THR A 166 2.63 -1.91 18.27
N ARG A 167 3.82 -2.12 17.67
CA ARG A 167 4.02 -2.84 16.40
C ARG A 167 3.11 -2.32 15.29
N ALA A 168 3.06 -1.00 15.20
CA ALA A 168 2.16 -0.29 14.32
C ALA A 168 2.85 0.95 13.73
N ILE A 169 2.23 1.54 12.73
CA ILE A 169 2.65 2.77 12.09
C ILE A 169 2.01 3.94 12.82
N ASP A 170 2.80 4.93 13.21
CA ASP A 170 2.37 6.20 13.79
C ASP A 170 2.71 7.36 12.84
N VAL A 171 2.20 8.55 13.17
CA VAL A 171 2.63 9.81 12.57
C VAL A 171 3.59 10.49 13.55
N ALA A 172 4.83 10.77 13.13
CA ALA A 172 5.89 11.25 14.03
C ALA A 172 5.89 12.77 14.23
N ASP A 173 5.55 13.52 13.19
CA ASP A 173 5.61 14.98 13.16
C ASP A 173 4.41 15.53 12.40
N GLU A 174 3.61 16.32 13.11
CA GLU A 174 2.42 16.98 12.58
C GLU A 174 2.71 18.42 12.15
N THR A 175 3.95 18.93 12.30
CA THR A 175 4.32 20.32 12.00
C THR A 175 4.00 20.72 10.56
N HIS A 176 4.12 19.78 9.63
CA HIS A 176 3.81 19.99 8.20
C HIS A 176 2.48 19.35 7.79
N PHE A 177 1.74 18.75 8.72
CA PHE A 177 0.41 18.24 8.45
C PHE A 177 -0.55 19.43 8.31
N PRO A 178 -1.48 19.44 7.34
CA PRO A 178 -2.36 20.59 7.14
C PRO A 178 -3.22 20.90 8.38
N GLY A 179 -3.20 22.16 8.84
CA GLY A 179 -3.90 22.59 10.07
C GLY A 179 -5.43 22.49 10.02
N ASN A 180 -6.00 22.48 8.82
CA ASN A 180 -7.43 22.24 8.55
C ASN A 180 -7.77 20.76 8.30
N MET A 181 -6.88 19.86 8.67
CA MET A 181 -7.10 18.44 8.61
C MET A 181 -6.83 17.82 9.97
N SER A 182 -7.40 16.64 10.18
CA SER A 182 -7.01 15.74 11.26
C SER A 182 -6.88 14.33 10.73
N PHE A 183 -6.40 13.39 11.54
CA PHE A 183 -6.34 12.01 11.14
C PHE A 183 -6.70 11.08 12.29
N THR A 184 -7.22 9.92 11.95
CA THR A 184 -7.43 8.80 12.87
C THR A 184 -6.77 7.56 12.32
N ARG A 185 -6.09 6.80 13.19
CA ARG A 185 -5.52 5.50 12.83
C ARG A 185 -6.50 4.39 13.17
N GLU A 186 -6.76 3.51 12.20
CA GLU A 186 -7.59 2.32 12.32
C GLU A 186 -6.72 1.06 12.25
N GLY A 187 -6.54 0.37 13.39
CA GLY A 187 -5.64 -0.78 13.48
C GLY A 187 -4.18 -0.35 13.49
N SER A 188 -3.30 -1.13 12.84
CA SER A 188 -1.86 -0.92 12.90
C SER A 188 -1.29 -0.04 11.79
N ASN A 189 -2.04 0.23 10.71
CA ASN A 189 -1.45 0.77 9.48
C ASN A 189 -2.41 1.53 8.54
N ARG A 190 -3.68 1.73 8.94
CA ARG A 190 -4.67 2.44 8.12
C ARG A 190 -4.99 3.79 8.73
N PHE A 191 -5.07 4.81 7.88
CA PHE A 191 -5.26 6.20 8.29
C PHE A 191 -6.45 6.82 7.54
N THR A 192 -7.42 7.33 8.29
CA THR A 192 -8.47 8.18 7.71
C THR A 192 -8.05 9.62 7.94
N PHE A 193 -7.85 10.37 6.85
CA PHE A 193 -7.59 11.80 6.88
C PHE A 193 -8.91 12.54 6.75
N HIS A 194 -9.20 13.37 7.74
CA HIS A 194 -10.45 14.11 7.85
C HIS A 194 -10.19 15.57 7.44
N LEU A 195 -10.87 16.04 6.40
CA LEU A 195 -10.92 17.46 6.07
C LEU A 195 -11.93 18.12 7.01
N THR A 196 -11.46 18.97 7.92
CA THR A 196 -12.32 19.55 8.98
C THR A 196 -12.74 20.97 8.67
N SER A 197 -12.00 21.68 7.81
CA SER A 197 -12.39 23.01 7.31
C SER A 197 -11.73 23.31 5.95
N LEU A 198 -12.19 24.35 5.27
CA LEU A 198 -11.66 24.79 3.96
C LEU A 198 -10.49 25.79 4.09
N THR A 199 -10.09 26.13 5.32
CA THR A 199 -9.09 27.15 5.61
C THR A 199 -8.08 26.62 6.63
N PRO A 200 -6.80 26.47 6.27
CA PRO A 200 -5.71 25.99 7.14
C PRO A 200 -5.61 26.67 8.50
#